data_AF-A0A919YGJ7-F1
#
_entry.id   AF-A0A919YGJ7-F1
#
_cell.length_a   1.000
_cell.length_b   1.000
_cell.length_c   1.000
_cell.angle_alpha   90.00
_cell.angle_beta   90.00
_cell.angle_gamma   90.00
#
_symmetry.space_group_name_H-M   'P 1'
#
loop_
_entity.id
_entity.type
_entity.pdbx_description
1 polymer ?
#
loop_
_entity_poly.entity_id
_entity_poly.type
_entity_poly.pdbx_seq_one_letter_code
_entity_poly.pdbx_strand_id
1 'polypeptide(L)'
;MRKKLQVYISSTYADLIVERHAAAEAILKAGHIPAGIELYHDETQMGIIKRWIDESDVYILILGGFYGSMLPDESKSYTHWEYDYAGEIGKPRFAFVVTDEALRRLPYDFVTMENYQKFQEFKQSVSEEIPIFYAEDERHIKLVIHDKLPEYAKREDLSGWVSGKDIPDVQKLREENASLLRENAKLNAELEKNKRANT
;
A
#
# COMPACT_ATOMS: atom_id res chain seq x y z
N MET A 1 1.11 -20.66 0.50
CA MET A 1 2.38 -19.90 0.53
C MET A 1 2.25 -18.81 1.59
N ARG A 2 3.30 -18.49 2.36
CA ARG A 2 3.23 -17.42 3.36
C ARG A 2 3.50 -16.09 2.67
N LYS A 3 2.44 -15.37 2.27
CA LYS A 3 2.58 -14.07 1.61
C LYS A 3 2.87 -12.94 2.60
N LYS A 4 3.69 -11.98 2.18
CA LYS A 4 4.04 -10.76 2.89
C LYS A 4 3.58 -9.57 2.06
N LEU A 5 2.60 -8.83 2.56
CA LEU A 5 2.21 -7.57 1.94
C LEU A 5 3.32 -6.51 2.09
N GLN A 6 3.53 -5.73 1.05
CA GLN A 6 4.22 -4.44 1.12
C GLN A 6 3.21 -3.34 1.42
N VAL A 7 3.51 -2.49 2.39
CA VAL A 7 2.57 -1.50 2.94
C VAL A 7 3.20 -0.11 2.85
N TYR A 8 2.65 0.74 1.99
CA TYR A 8 3.11 2.12 1.85
C TYR A 8 2.57 2.99 2.99
N ILE A 9 3.42 3.77 3.62
CA ILE A 9 3.06 4.71 4.70
C ILE A 9 3.17 6.14 4.18
N SER A 10 2.04 6.82 4.00
CA SER A 10 1.99 8.24 3.65
C SER A 10 1.65 9.09 4.85
N SER A 11 2.36 10.21 5.02
CA SER A 11 2.05 11.27 5.99
C SER A 11 2.99 12.45 5.79
N THR A 12 2.72 13.55 6.47
CA THR A 12 3.74 14.58 6.75
C THR A 12 4.85 14.00 7.63
N TYR A 13 6.04 14.60 7.59
CA TYR A 13 7.19 14.05 8.31
C TYR A 13 7.42 14.72 9.67
N ALA A 14 7.55 16.05 9.70
CA ALA A 14 8.05 16.78 10.86
C ALA A 14 7.21 16.60 12.15
N ASP A 15 5.88 16.50 12.02
CA ASP A 15 4.94 16.35 13.13
C ASP A 15 4.60 14.89 13.49
N LEU A 16 5.01 13.92 12.66
CA LEU A 16 4.53 12.53 12.75
C LEU A 16 5.64 11.48 12.80
N ILE A 17 6.85 11.87 13.21
CA ILE A 17 8.00 10.96 13.26
C ILE A 17 7.69 9.73 14.11
N VAL A 18 7.09 9.94 15.30
CA VAL A 18 6.77 8.87 16.26
C VAL A 18 5.72 7.92 15.70
N GLU A 19 4.66 8.46 15.12
CA GLU A 19 3.54 7.75 14.52
C GLU A 19 3.99 6.93 13.31
N ARG A 20 4.81 7.52 12.44
CA ARG A 20 5.41 6.86 11.28
C ARG A 20 6.30 5.69 11.70
N HIS A 21 7.18 5.90 12.69
CA HIS A 21 8.04 4.84 13.22
C HIS A 21 7.23 3.71 13.85
N ALA A 22 6.18 4.06 14.60
CA ALA A 22 5.28 3.09 15.20
C ALA A 22 4.55 2.24 14.14
N ALA A 23 4.10 2.87 13.05
CA ALA A 23 3.48 2.17 11.94
C ALA A 23 4.46 1.21 11.26
N ALA A 24 5.67 1.67 10.94
CA ALA A 24 6.70 0.83 10.32
C ALA A 24 7.07 -0.37 11.21
N GLU A 25 7.26 -0.14 12.52
CA GLU A 25 7.54 -1.19 13.50
C GLU A 25 6.39 -2.22 13.58
N ALA A 26 5.14 -1.76 13.59
CA ALA A 26 3.97 -2.63 13.63
C ALA A 26 3.84 -3.49 12.37
N ILE A 27 4.06 -2.90 11.19
CA ILE A 27 4.04 -3.61 9.90
C ILE A 27 5.11 -4.72 9.91
N LEU A 28 6.33 -4.42 10.36
CA LEU A 28 7.41 -5.41 10.48
C LEU A 28 7.05 -6.53 11.45
N LYS A 29 6.52 -6.18 12.64
CA LYS A 29 6.10 -7.16 13.65
C LYS A 29 4.93 -8.03 13.20
N ALA A 30 4.04 -7.49 12.36
CA ALA A 30 2.99 -8.26 11.70
C ALA A 30 3.52 -9.19 10.59
N GLY A 31 4.82 -9.12 10.26
CA GLY A 31 5.48 -9.96 9.27
C GLY A 31 5.37 -9.43 7.84
N HIS A 32 5.03 -8.16 7.68
CA HIS A 32 4.88 -7.44 6.41
C HIS A 32 6.06 -6.51 6.15
N ILE A 33 6.08 -5.86 4.99
CA ILE A 33 7.20 -5.03 4.53
C ILE A 33 6.73 -3.56 4.51
N PRO A 34 7.20 -2.68 5.40
CA PRO A 34 6.88 -1.27 5.31
C PRO A 34 7.61 -0.64 4.12
N ALA A 35 6.92 0.26 3.43
CA ALA A 35 7.44 1.07 2.34
C ALA A 35 7.15 2.55 2.63
N GLY A 36 8.06 3.42 2.19
CA GLY A 36 7.98 4.86 2.43
C GLY A 36 8.49 5.27 3.80
N ILE A 37 9.82 5.36 4.00
CA ILE A 37 10.52 6.26 4.97
C ILE A 37 12.06 6.23 4.78
N GLU A 38 12.68 7.38 5.08
CA GLU A 38 14.08 7.69 5.45
C GLU A 38 15.20 7.85 4.40
N LEU A 39 15.06 7.43 3.15
CA LEU A 39 16.23 7.42 2.24
C LEU A 39 16.46 8.67 1.37
N TYR A 40 15.64 9.71 1.42
CA TYR A 40 15.80 10.81 0.45
C TYR A 40 15.68 12.21 1.07
N HIS A 41 16.83 12.86 1.17
CA HIS A 41 16.97 14.31 1.09
C HIS A 41 16.98 14.74 -0.38
N ASP A 42 16.48 15.95 -0.62
CA ASP A 42 16.51 16.71 -1.87
C ASP A 42 15.63 16.15 -3.00
N GLU A 43 14.48 16.81 -3.18
CA GLU A 43 13.56 16.67 -4.32
C GLU A 43 13.21 15.21 -4.65
N THR A 44 12.31 14.62 -3.87
CA THR A 44 11.66 13.36 -4.23
C THR A 44 10.99 13.50 -5.60
N GLN A 45 11.64 12.98 -6.63
CA GLN A 45 11.05 12.87 -7.97
C GLN A 45 9.76 12.07 -7.81
N MET A 46 8.61 12.69 -8.08
CA MET A 46 7.28 12.06 -7.96
C MET A 46 7.22 10.65 -8.56
N GLY A 47 8.03 10.36 -9.58
CA GLY A 47 8.18 9.02 -10.16
C GLY A 47 8.67 7.93 -9.19
N ILE A 48 9.51 8.24 -8.21
CA ILE A 48 9.95 7.30 -7.17
C ILE A 48 8.78 6.99 -6.23
N ILE A 49 8.10 8.03 -5.74
CA ILE A 49 6.93 7.88 -4.87
C ILE A 49 5.85 7.06 -5.57
N LYS A 50 5.56 7.40 -6.84
CA LYS A 50 4.62 6.68 -7.69
C LYS A 50 4.94 5.18 -7.75
N ARG A 51 6.20 4.85 -8.03
CA ARG A 51 6.68 3.46 -8.10
C ARG A 51 6.49 2.71 -6.78
N TRP A 52 6.80 3.34 -5.64
CA TRP A 52 6.62 2.70 -4.34
C TRP A 52 5.15 2.46 -4.02
N ILE A 53 4.26 3.37 -4.40
CA ILE A 53 2.82 3.16 -4.27
C ILE A 53 2.39 2.01 -5.19
N ASP A 54 2.85 2.00 -6.45
CA ASP A 54 2.55 0.95 -7.43
C ASP A 54 2.96 -0.45 -6.96
N GLU A 55 4.15 -0.56 -6.36
CA GLU A 55 4.71 -1.82 -5.85
C GLU A 55 4.09 -2.28 -4.52
N SER A 56 3.38 -1.39 -3.83
CA SER A 56 2.77 -1.72 -2.52
C SER A 56 1.39 -2.36 -2.67
N ASP A 57 1.07 -3.29 -1.78
CA ASP A 57 -0.22 -3.98 -1.76
C ASP A 57 -1.28 -3.20 -0.98
N VAL A 58 -0.86 -2.47 0.06
CA VAL A 58 -1.74 -1.69 0.95
C VAL A 58 -1.16 -0.30 1.13
N TYR A 59 -2.03 0.69 1.24
CA TYR A 59 -1.64 2.07 1.52
C TYR A 59 -2.24 2.52 2.86
N ILE A 60 -1.39 3.05 3.73
CA ILE A 60 -1.75 3.62 5.02
C ILE A 60 -1.47 5.11 4.97
N LEU A 61 -2.48 5.91 5.30
CA LEU A 61 -2.33 7.35 5.52
C LEU A 61 -2.27 7.64 7.02
N ILE A 62 -1.40 8.54 7.46
CA ILE A 62 -1.43 9.09 8.82
C ILE A 62 -1.61 10.61 8.70
N LEU A 63 -2.72 11.13 9.22
CA LEU A 63 -3.07 12.54 9.23
C LEU A 63 -2.76 13.14 10.60
N GLY A 64 -1.84 14.12 10.60
CA GLY A 64 -1.41 14.87 11.77
C GLY A 64 -2.04 16.25 11.84
N GLY A 65 -1.22 17.27 12.03
CA GLY A 65 -1.66 18.67 12.08
C GLY A 65 -1.32 19.49 10.84
N PHE A 66 -0.44 19.00 9.97
CA PHE A 66 -0.04 19.71 8.75
C PHE A 66 -0.68 19.14 7.48
N TYR A 67 -0.93 20.02 6.50
CA TYR A 67 -1.30 19.61 5.15
C TYR A 67 -0.14 18.93 4.40
N GLY A 68 1.09 19.35 4.71
CA GLY A 68 2.31 18.95 4.03
C GLY A 68 2.78 19.97 2.99
N SER A 69 3.96 19.71 2.40
CA SER A 69 4.52 20.56 1.35
C SER A 69 3.64 20.54 0.11
N MET A 70 3.45 21.70 -0.50
CA MET A 70 2.67 21.86 -1.73
C MET A 70 3.43 21.33 -2.94
N LEU A 71 2.70 20.79 -3.91
CA LEU A 71 3.24 20.57 -5.26
C LEU A 71 3.68 21.90 -5.90
N PRO A 72 4.57 21.88 -6.91
CA PRO A 72 5.01 23.09 -7.61
C PRO A 72 3.89 23.91 -8.26
N ASP A 73 2.76 23.29 -8.58
CA ASP A 73 1.58 23.94 -9.14
C ASP A 73 0.58 24.44 -8.07
N GLU A 74 0.92 24.28 -6.78
CA GLU A 74 0.12 24.64 -5.61
C GLU A 74 -1.30 24.04 -5.55
N SER A 75 -1.57 23.02 -6.36
CA SER A 75 -2.89 22.39 -6.45
C SER A 75 -3.25 21.64 -5.17
N LYS A 76 -2.33 20.82 -4.67
CA LYS A 76 -2.48 20.00 -3.46
C LYS A 76 -1.13 19.73 -2.82
N SER A 77 -1.11 19.21 -1.59
CA SER A 77 0.12 18.75 -0.96
C SER A 77 0.60 17.44 -1.56
N TYR A 78 1.88 17.12 -1.40
CA TYR A 78 2.42 15.81 -1.80
C TYR A 78 1.66 14.66 -1.16
N THR A 79 1.34 14.75 0.14
CA THR A 79 0.56 13.72 0.86
C THR A 79 -0.85 13.55 0.29
N HIS A 80 -1.54 14.64 -0.04
CA HIS A 80 -2.85 14.57 -0.70
C HIS A 80 -2.72 13.95 -2.10
N TRP A 81 -1.72 14.35 -2.88
CA TRP A 81 -1.45 13.75 -4.18
C TRP A 81 -1.18 12.23 -4.10
N GLU A 82 -0.38 11.79 -3.13
CA GLU A 82 -0.12 10.37 -2.88
C GLU A 82 -1.41 9.61 -2.58
N TYR A 83 -2.30 10.19 -1.77
CA TYR A 83 -3.59 9.60 -1.40
C TYR A 83 -4.50 9.42 -2.61
N ASP A 84 -4.61 10.46 -3.44
CA ASP A 84 -5.41 10.44 -4.66
C ASP A 84 -4.86 9.40 -5.63
N TYR A 85 -3.54 9.41 -5.86
CA TYR A 85 -2.89 8.48 -6.78
C TYR A 85 -3.10 7.01 -6.35
N ALA A 86 -2.94 6.72 -5.06
CA ALA A 86 -3.20 5.39 -4.53
C ALA A 86 -4.67 4.96 -4.73
N GLY A 87 -5.62 5.90 -4.66
CA GLY A 87 -7.03 5.67 -4.98
C GLY A 87 -7.29 5.41 -6.46
N GLU A 88 -6.71 6.23 -7.33
CA GLU A 88 -6.84 6.13 -8.79
C GLU A 88 -6.42 4.75 -9.31
N ILE A 89 -5.35 4.17 -8.77
CA ILE A 89 -4.87 2.83 -9.14
C ILE A 89 -5.51 1.70 -8.33
N GLY A 90 -6.50 2.01 -7.50
CA GLY A 90 -7.30 1.02 -6.75
C GLY A 90 -6.57 0.36 -5.58
N LYS A 91 -5.55 1.00 -4.98
CA LYS A 91 -4.92 0.44 -3.78
C LYS A 91 -5.92 0.39 -2.63
N PRO A 92 -6.02 -0.75 -1.93
CA PRO A 92 -6.72 -0.80 -0.66
C PRO A 92 -6.08 0.15 0.35
N ARG A 93 -6.90 1.04 0.93
CA ARG A 93 -6.48 2.14 1.80
C ARG A 93 -7.19 2.11 3.14
N PHE A 94 -6.50 2.56 4.19
CA PHE A 94 -7.10 3.01 5.44
C PHE A 94 -6.24 4.12 6.06
N ALA A 95 -6.81 4.92 6.95
CA ALA A 95 -6.13 6.08 7.50
C ALA A 95 -6.15 6.12 9.03
N PHE A 96 -5.11 6.73 9.58
CA PHE A 96 -5.04 7.19 10.95
C PHE A 96 -5.26 8.69 11.01
N VAL A 97 -6.01 9.15 12.01
CA VAL A 97 -6.17 10.58 12.32
C VAL A 97 -5.66 10.79 13.73
N VAL A 98 -4.56 11.54 13.88
CA VAL A 98 -4.07 11.94 15.20
C VAL A 98 -5.10 12.86 15.84
N THR A 99 -5.46 12.54 17.09
CA THR A 99 -6.49 13.28 17.83
C THR A 99 -6.05 14.70 18.16
N ASP A 100 -7.01 15.61 18.27
CA ASP A 100 -6.73 17.00 18.64
C ASP A 100 -6.07 17.08 20.04
N GLU A 101 -6.42 16.18 20.95
CA GLU A 101 -5.78 16.02 22.27
C GLU A 101 -4.29 15.71 22.16
N ALA A 102 -3.91 14.83 21.24
CA ALA A 102 -2.52 14.46 21.00
C ALA A 102 -1.76 15.60 20.31
N LEU A 103 -2.36 16.23 19.29
CA LEU A 103 -1.76 17.38 18.59
C LEU A 103 -1.49 18.56 19.52
N ARG A 104 -2.38 18.86 20.47
CA ARG A 104 -2.18 19.93 21.47
C ARG A 104 -0.94 19.75 22.37
N ARG A 105 -0.32 18.56 22.38
CA ARG A 105 0.92 18.29 23.13
C ARG A 105 2.17 18.69 22.33
N LEU A 106 2.04 18.92 21.03
CA LEU A 106 3.13 19.34 20.17
C LEU A 106 3.34 20.86 20.25
N PRO A 107 4.56 21.37 20.01
CA PRO A 107 4.89 22.79 20.16
C PRO A 107 4.41 23.66 18.97
N TYR A 108 3.40 23.21 18.23
CA TYR A 108 2.93 23.86 17.00
C TYR A 108 1.50 24.37 17.17
N ASP A 109 1.24 25.57 16.63
CA ASP A 109 -0.12 26.07 16.46
C ASP A 109 -0.63 25.73 15.06
N PHE A 110 -1.24 24.55 14.93
CA PHE A 110 -1.68 24.01 13.65
C PHE A 110 -2.78 24.83 12.98
N VAL A 111 -3.60 25.56 13.75
CA VAL A 111 -4.73 26.35 13.21
C VAL A 111 -4.23 27.59 12.45
N THR A 112 -3.06 28.09 12.82
CA THR A 112 -2.43 29.26 12.16
C THR A 112 -1.58 28.89 10.94
N MET A 113 -1.43 27.60 10.65
CA MET A 113 -0.59 27.13 9.55
C MET A 113 -1.21 27.44 8.19
N GLU A 114 -0.34 27.73 7.23
CA GLU A 114 -0.76 27.87 5.84
C GLU A 114 -1.46 26.60 5.34
N ASN A 115 -2.47 26.79 4.49
CA ASN A 115 -3.28 25.71 3.93
C ASN A 115 -4.09 24.88 4.96
N TYR A 116 -4.28 25.37 6.20
CA TYR A 116 -5.12 24.70 7.20
C TYR A 116 -6.53 24.36 6.66
N GLN A 117 -7.16 25.27 5.93
CA GLN A 117 -8.47 25.02 5.32
C GLN A 117 -8.43 23.87 4.29
N LYS A 118 -7.42 23.84 3.41
CA LYS A 118 -7.22 22.74 2.44
C LYS A 118 -6.99 21.41 3.17
N PHE A 119 -6.29 21.44 4.31
CA PHE A 119 -6.10 20.25 5.14
C PHE A 119 -7.40 19.75 5.75
N GLN A 120 -8.27 20.64 6.26
CA GLN A 120 -9.56 20.23 6.80
C GLN A 120 -10.45 19.61 5.71
N GLU A 121 -10.47 20.19 4.50
CA GLU A 121 -11.19 19.64 3.35
C GLU A 121 -10.65 18.25 2.96
N PHE A 122 -9.32 18.10 2.93
CA PHE A 122 -8.69 16.80 2.66
C PHE A 122 -9.03 15.76 3.73
N LYS A 123 -8.92 16.13 5.01
CA LYS A 123 -9.28 15.26 6.15
C LYS A 123 -10.74 14.82 6.09
N GLN A 124 -11.64 15.71 5.72
CA GLN A 124 -13.05 15.40 5.51
C GLN A 124 -13.25 14.43 4.36
N SER A 125 -12.65 14.70 3.19
CA SER A 125 -12.71 13.81 2.01
C SER A 125 -12.26 12.38 2.35
N VAL A 126 -11.11 12.25 3.03
CA VAL A 126 -10.58 10.95 3.48
C VAL A 126 -11.58 10.23 4.38
N SER A 127 -12.22 10.93 5.31
CA SER A 127 -13.18 10.34 6.25
C SER A 127 -14.47 9.81 5.59
N GLU A 128 -14.82 10.34 4.43
CA GLU A 128 -16.01 9.93 3.68
C GLU A 128 -15.73 8.73 2.76
N GLU A 129 -14.48 8.55 2.33
CA GLU A 129 -14.10 7.57 1.32
C GLU A 129 -13.54 6.27 1.90
N ILE A 130 -12.76 6.34 3.00
CA ILE A 130 -12.02 5.18 3.52
C ILE A 130 -12.17 5.01 5.05
N PRO A 131 -11.91 3.81 5.60
CA PRO A 131 -11.91 3.61 7.04
C PRO A 131 -10.86 4.48 7.74
N ILE A 132 -11.29 5.18 8.79
CA ILE A 132 -10.46 6.04 9.64
C ILE A 132 -10.34 5.48 11.06
N PHE A 133 -9.15 5.60 11.64
CA PHE A 133 -8.87 5.21 13.02
C PHE A 133 -8.22 6.38 13.77
N TYR A 134 -8.81 6.79 14.88
CA TYR A 134 -8.27 7.88 15.67
C TYR A 134 -7.09 7.39 16.53
N ALA A 135 -5.96 8.10 16.44
CA ALA A 135 -4.74 7.78 17.16
C ALA A 135 -4.49 8.82 18.27
N GLU A 136 -4.61 8.38 19.52
CA GLU A 136 -4.20 9.19 20.69
C GLU A 136 -2.70 9.10 20.97
N ASP A 137 -2.08 8.00 20.54
CA ASP A 137 -0.66 7.71 20.71
C ASP A 137 -0.23 6.56 19.76
N GLU A 138 1.06 6.23 19.80
CA GLU A 138 1.68 5.21 18.97
C GLU A 138 1.15 3.78 19.21
N ARG A 139 0.59 3.51 20.39
CA ARG A 139 0.08 2.18 20.76
C ARG A 139 -1.21 1.88 20.02
N HIS A 140 -2.07 2.89 19.82
CA HIS A 140 -3.27 2.76 19.00
C HIS A 140 -2.93 2.43 17.53
N ILE A 141 -1.94 3.11 16.95
CA ILE A 141 -1.47 2.83 15.58
C ILE A 141 -1.00 1.38 15.48
N LYS A 142 -0.14 0.94 16.41
CA LYS A 142 0.37 -0.43 16.47
C LYS A 142 -0.76 -1.45 16.58
N LEU A 143 -1.74 -1.21 17.47
CA LEU A 143 -2.88 -2.09 17.69
C LEU A 143 -3.72 -2.27 16.42
N VAL A 144 -4.10 -1.17 15.77
CA VAL A 144 -4.92 -1.19 14.56
C VAL A 144 -4.19 -1.89 13.42
N ILE A 145 -2.89 -1.64 13.24
CA ILE A 145 -2.11 -2.33 12.20
C ILE A 145 -2.08 -3.85 12.45
N HIS A 146 -1.88 -4.27 13.71
CA HIS A 146 -1.89 -5.68 14.08
C HIS A 146 -3.27 -6.34 13.90
N ASP A 147 -4.35 -5.58 14.05
CA ASP A 147 -5.72 -6.04 13.79
C ASP A 147 -6.03 -6.13 12.30
N LYS A 148 -5.71 -5.08 11.54
CA LYS A 148 -6.14 -4.91 10.14
C LYS A 148 -5.28 -5.70 9.16
N LEU A 149 -3.96 -5.71 9.28
CA LEU A 149 -3.11 -6.37 8.28
C LEU A 149 -3.38 -7.87 8.11
N PRO A 150 -3.72 -8.66 9.16
CA PRO A 150 -4.18 -10.04 8.98
C PRO A 150 -5.43 -10.18 8.11
N GLU A 151 -6.35 -9.22 8.12
CA GLU A 151 -7.55 -9.20 7.26
C GLU A 151 -7.14 -8.95 5.80
N TYR A 152 -6.30 -7.94 5.56
CA TYR A 152 -5.76 -7.66 4.22
C TYR A 152 -4.92 -8.83 3.70
N ALA A 153 -4.16 -9.50 4.55
CA ALA A 153 -3.35 -10.67 4.19
C ALA A 153 -4.20 -11.89 3.78
N LYS A 154 -5.52 -11.90 4.03
CA LYS A 154 -6.43 -12.95 3.55
C LYS A 154 -7.11 -12.61 2.22
N ARG A 155 -6.98 -11.37 1.73
CA ARG A 155 -7.57 -10.94 0.45
C ARG A 155 -6.89 -11.63 -0.72
N GLU A 156 -7.67 -12.27 -1.59
CA GLU A 156 -7.16 -12.98 -2.78
C GLU A 156 -6.72 -12.02 -3.89
N ASP A 157 -7.25 -10.79 -3.92
CA ASP A 157 -6.86 -9.75 -4.88
C ASP A 157 -5.51 -9.10 -4.57
N LEU A 158 -4.94 -9.37 -3.39
CA LEU A 158 -3.61 -8.90 -3.00
C LEU A 158 -2.56 -10.00 -3.17
N SER A 159 -1.66 -9.79 -4.14
CA SER A 159 -0.58 -10.71 -4.49
C SER A 159 0.44 -10.86 -3.37
N GLY A 160 0.99 -9.75 -2.87
CA GLY A 160 2.09 -9.73 -1.92
C GLY A 160 3.37 -10.39 -2.42
N TRP A 161 4.32 -10.50 -1.51
CA TRP A 161 5.62 -11.13 -1.70
C TRP A 161 5.64 -12.53 -1.13
N VAL A 162 6.22 -13.47 -1.87
CA VAL A 162 6.40 -14.86 -1.44
C VAL A 162 7.87 -15.23 -1.56
N SER A 163 8.36 -16.11 -0.68
CA SER A 163 9.73 -16.60 -0.81
C SER A 163 9.88 -17.36 -2.13
N GLY A 164 10.98 -17.17 -2.85
CA GLY A 164 11.30 -17.98 -4.01
C GLY A 164 11.36 -19.48 -3.72
N LYS A 165 11.58 -19.86 -2.45
CA LYS A 165 11.52 -21.26 -1.99
C LYS A 165 10.11 -21.84 -1.96
N ASP A 166 9.10 -20.99 -1.81
CA ASP A 166 7.69 -21.39 -1.74
C ASP A 166 7.07 -21.50 -3.14
N ILE A 167 7.76 -20.99 -4.16
CA ILE A 167 7.32 -21.09 -5.56
C ILE A 167 7.57 -22.53 -6.01
N PRO A 168 6.53 -23.27 -6.46
CA PRO A 168 6.72 -24.59 -7.06
C PRO A 168 7.78 -24.52 -8.16
N ASP A 169 8.58 -25.57 -8.33
CA ASP A 169 9.68 -25.58 -9.29
C ASP A 169 9.17 -25.19 -10.69
N VAL A 170 9.37 -23.91 -11.03
CA VAL A 170 8.83 -23.29 -12.24
C VAL A 170 9.43 -23.98 -13.47
N GLN A 171 10.65 -24.53 -13.35
CA GLN A 171 11.26 -25.33 -14.41
C GLN A 171 10.50 -26.63 -14.59
N LYS A 172 10.23 -27.35 -13.50
CA LYS A 172 9.44 -28.59 -13.56
C LYS A 172 8.04 -28.35 -14.14
N LEU A 173 7.36 -27.28 -13.71
CA LEU A 173 6.06 -26.89 -14.27
C LEU A 173 6.13 -26.50 -15.75
N ARG A 174 7.24 -25.89 -16.18
CA ARG A 174 7.49 -25.57 -17.60
C ARG A 174 7.75 -26.81 -18.44
N GLU A 175 8.54 -27.76 -17.92
CA GLU A 175 8.82 -29.04 -18.56
C GLU A 175 7.54 -29.87 -18.70
N GLU A 176 6.74 -29.97 -17.64
CA GLU A 176 5.44 -30.64 -17.65
C GLU A 176 4.48 -30.00 -18.66
N ASN A 177 4.36 -28.66 -18.68
CA ASN A 177 3.55 -27.96 -19.69
C ASN A 177 4.03 -28.22 -21.13
N ALA A 178 5.34 -28.19 -21.37
CA ALA A 178 5.91 -28.47 -22.69
C ALA A 178 5.60 -29.90 -23.14
N SER A 179 5.64 -30.86 -22.21
CA SER A 179 5.29 -32.26 -22.45
C SER A 179 3.81 -32.41 -22.80
N LEU A 180 2.92 -31.81 -21.99
CA LEU A 180 1.48 -31.82 -22.20
C LEU A 180 1.06 -31.16 -23.52
N LEU A 181 1.75 -30.09 -23.94
CA LEU A 181 1.51 -29.43 -25.23
C LEU A 181 1.88 -30.35 -26.41
N ARG A 182 2.98 -31.10 -26.32
CA ARG A 182 3.35 -32.08 -27.35
C ARG A 182 2.35 -33.23 -27.43
N GLU A 183 1.90 -33.73 -26.28
CA GLU A 183 0.93 -34.81 -26.22
C GLU A 183 -0.44 -34.37 -26.77
N ASN A 184 -0.91 -33.17 -26.41
CA ASN A 184 -2.11 -32.58 -26.99
C ASN A 184 -2.00 -32.43 -28.52
N ALA A 185 -0.86 -31.96 -29.03
CA ALA A 185 -0.65 -31.85 -30.48
C ALA A 185 -0.74 -33.21 -31.17
N LYS A 186 -0.18 -34.26 -30.55
CA LYS A 186 -0.21 -35.64 -31.08
C LYS A 186 -1.63 -36.21 -31.05
N LEU A 187 -2.33 -36.11 -29.94
CA LEU A 187 -3.71 -36.59 -29.79
C LEU A 187 -4.67 -35.87 -30.74
N ASN A 188 -4.51 -34.56 -30.93
CA ASN A 188 -5.31 -33.81 -31.91
C ASN A 188 -5.05 -34.28 -33.35
N ALA A 189 -3.80 -34.57 -33.71
CA ALA A 189 -3.48 -35.13 -35.02
C ALA A 189 -4.09 -36.54 -35.23
N GLU A 190 -4.07 -37.39 -34.20
CA GLU A 190 -4.69 -38.72 -34.23
C GLU A 190 -6.23 -38.64 -34.32
N LEU A 191 -6.86 -37.71 -33.59
CA LEU A 191 -8.29 -37.44 -33.67
C LEU A 191 -8.70 -36.98 -35.07
N GLU A 192 -7.97 -36.05 -35.67
CA GLU A 192 -8.23 -35.58 -37.03
C GLU A 192 -8.05 -36.71 -38.06
N LYS A 193 -7.07 -37.59 -37.86
CA LYS A 193 -6.88 -38.78 -38.70
C LYS A 193 -8.05 -39.76 -38.57
N ASN A 194 -8.52 -40.04 -37.36
CA ASN A 194 -9.66 -40.94 -37.11
C ASN A 194 -10.98 -40.37 -37.65
N LYS A 195 -11.20 -39.05 -37.53
CA LYS A 195 -12.36 -38.39 -38.16
C LYS A 195 -12.34 -38.58 -39.68
N ARG A 196 -11.20 -38.32 -40.33
CA ARG A 196 -11.04 -38.51 -41.79
C ARG A 196 -11.19 -39.96 -42.23
N ALA A 197 -10.85 -40.93 -41.39
CA ALA A 197 -11.00 -42.35 -41.69
C ALA A 197 -12.45 -42.87 -41.53
N ASN A 198 -13.28 -42.14 -40.79
CA ASN A 198 -14.70 -42.46 -40.53
C ASN A 198 -15.67 -41.57 -41.32
N THR A 199 -15.17 -40.77 -42.27
CA THR A 199 -15.98 -39.99 -43.24
C THR A 199 -15.82 -40.62 -44.62
#